data_AF-A0A4P9Y485-F1
#
_entry.id   AF-A0A4P9Y485-F1
#
_cell.length_a   1.000
_cell.length_b   1.000
_cell.length_c   1.000
_cell.angle_alpha   90.00
_cell.angle_beta   90.00
_cell.angle_gamma   90.00
#
_symmetry.space_group_name_H-M   'P 1'
#
loop_
_entity.id
_entity.type
_entity.pdbx_description
1 polymer ?
#
loop_
_entity_poly.entity_id
_entity_poly.type
_entity_poly.pdbx_seq_one_letter_code
_entity_poly.pdbx_strand_id
1 'polypeptide(L)'
;QGYYARFFREERMLGRGYRGSVFLCQHILDSVPLGQYAIKKVAIGDNHTWLARMLREIDLLERLRHRHVIEYKHVWIESHQLSRFVPAVPCLFILMEFANGGNLEEFVEKRKEGAIRGPSRYADGKEEEFISLEEARGFMKDMCSGLQHLHTHGVIHRDLKPGNVLLSFDHGDGSSR
;
A
#
# COMPACT_ATOMS: atom_id res chain seq x y z
N GLN A 1 -0.73 -27.30 1.76
CA GLN A 1 -0.23 -25.92 1.58
C GLN A 1 -1.40 -24.97 1.75
N GLY A 2 -1.17 -23.81 2.37
CA GLY A 2 -2.20 -22.79 2.57
C GLY A 2 -2.59 -22.03 1.29
N TYR A 3 -3.64 -21.22 1.37
CA TYR A 3 -4.14 -20.38 0.28
C TYR A 3 -3.05 -19.43 -0.26
N TYR A 4 -2.30 -18.75 0.62
CA TYR A 4 -1.23 -17.84 0.21
C TYR A 4 -0.18 -18.54 -0.66
N ALA A 5 0.39 -19.65 -0.17
CA ALA A 5 1.45 -20.37 -0.89
C ALA A 5 0.97 -21.02 -2.20
N ARG A 6 -0.35 -21.26 -2.34
CA ARG A 6 -0.93 -21.85 -3.54
C ARG A 6 -1.19 -20.82 -4.64
N PHE A 7 -1.67 -19.63 -4.28
CA PHE A 7 -2.15 -18.65 -5.26
C PHE A 7 -1.27 -17.41 -5.38
N PHE A 8 -0.31 -17.20 -4.49
CA PHE A 8 0.55 -16.03 -4.52
C PHE A 8 2.02 -16.41 -4.58
N ARG A 9 2.73 -15.79 -5.52
CA ARG A 9 4.18 -15.80 -5.56
C ARG A 9 4.68 -14.50 -4.95
N GLU A 10 5.38 -14.61 -3.83
CA GLU A 10 6.05 -13.48 -3.21
C GLU A 10 7.24 -13.03 -4.05
N GLU A 11 7.32 -11.74 -4.35
CA GLU A 11 8.43 -11.16 -5.13
C GLU A 11 9.44 -10.49 -4.21
N ARG A 12 8.99 -9.50 -3.42
CA ARG A 12 9.84 -8.75 -2.49
C ARG A 12 9.05 -8.17 -1.33
N MET A 13 9.74 -7.90 -0.23
CA MET A 13 9.18 -7.13 0.89
C MET A 13 9.07 -5.65 0.49
N LEU A 14 7.90 -5.06 0.72
CA LEU A 14 7.63 -3.63 0.51
C LEU A 14 7.86 -2.82 1.79
N GLY A 15 7.64 -3.41 2.95
CA GLY A 15 7.86 -2.75 4.22
C GLY A 15 7.67 -3.69 5.40
N ARG A 16 8.29 -3.33 6.53
CA ARG A 16 8.16 -4.04 7.80
C ARG A 16 7.94 -3.03 8.91
N GLY A 17 6.96 -3.26 9.76
CA GLY A 17 6.70 -2.41 10.91
C GLY A 17 6.06 -3.18 12.05
N TYR A 18 5.70 -2.44 13.11
CA TYR A 18 5.00 -2.99 14.26
C TYR A 18 3.68 -3.69 13.88
N ARG A 19 3.01 -3.22 12.82
CA ARG A 19 1.73 -3.78 12.34
C ARG A 19 1.92 -4.96 11.37
N GLY A 20 3.09 -5.61 11.35
CA GLY A 20 3.40 -6.73 10.48
C GLY A 20 4.27 -6.36 9.27
N SER A 21 4.31 -7.26 8.30
CA SER A 21 5.13 -7.13 7.09
C SER A 21 4.26 -7.08 5.84
N VAL A 22 4.64 -6.27 4.88
CA VAL A 22 3.94 -6.10 3.59
C VAL A 22 4.86 -6.59 2.48
N PHE A 23 4.30 -7.36 1.55
CA PHE A 23 5.01 -7.95 0.44
C PHE A 23 4.31 -7.63 -0.88
N LEU A 24 5.10 -7.43 -1.93
CA LEU A 24 4.64 -7.46 -3.30
C LEU A 24 4.49 -8.93 -3.70
N CYS A 25 3.32 -9.27 -4.21
CA CYS A 25 2.98 -10.61 -4.61
C CYS A 25 2.33 -10.61 -5.99
N GLN A 26 2.73 -11.55 -6.83
CA GLN A 26 2.00 -11.88 -8.06
C GLN A 26 0.89 -12.88 -7.70
N HIS A 27 -0.36 -12.54 -8.00
CA HIS A 27 -1.47 -13.49 -7.94
C HIS A 27 -1.41 -14.40 -9.17
N ILE A 28 -1.48 -15.71 -8.95
CA ILE A 28 -1.34 -16.75 -9.96
C ILE A 28 -2.44 -17.78 -9.79
N LEU A 29 -3.17 -18.07 -10.87
CA LEU A 29 -4.14 -19.15 -10.93
C LEU A 29 -3.81 -20.04 -12.13
N ASP A 30 -3.60 -21.34 -11.89
CA ASP A 30 -3.23 -22.30 -12.93
C ASP A 30 -2.06 -21.83 -13.83
N SER A 31 -1.03 -21.27 -13.19
CA SER A 31 0.15 -20.64 -13.83
C SER A 31 -0.12 -19.35 -14.62
N VAL A 32 -1.36 -18.86 -14.65
CA VAL A 32 -1.73 -17.58 -15.27
C VAL A 32 -1.57 -16.44 -14.26
N PRO A 33 -0.73 -15.42 -14.53
CA PRO A 33 -0.63 -14.24 -13.69
C PRO A 33 -1.90 -13.39 -13.81
N LEU A 34 -2.54 -13.10 -12.67
CA LEU A 34 -3.77 -12.30 -12.62
C LEU A 34 -3.53 -10.83 -12.25
N GLY A 35 -2.35 -10.51 -11.73
CA GLY A 35 -1.95 -9.14 -11.37
C GLY A 35 -1.02 -9.10 -10.16
N GLN A 36 -0.41 -7.94 -9.95
CA GLN A 36 0.42 -7.66 -8.79
C GLN A 36 -0.40 -7.00 -7.68
N TYR A 37 -0.17 -7.45 -6.45
CA TYR A 37 -0.89 -6.99 -5.26
C TYR A 37 0.06 -6.82 -4.07
N ALA A 38 -0.35 -5.99 -3.13
CA ALA A 38 0.31 -5.88 -1.84
C ALA A 38 -0.40 -6.80 -0.83
N ILE A 39 0.34 -7.70 -0.20
CA ILE A 39 -0.17 -8.57 0.86
C ILE A 39 0.49 -8.21 2.18
N LYS A 40 -0.34 -7.80 3.14
CA LYS A 40 0.08 -7.54 4.52
C LYS A 40 -0.18 -8.77 5.39
N LYS A 41 0.87 -9.24 6.07
CA LYS A 41 0.85 -10.39 6.97
C LYS A 41 0.97 -9.90 8.41
N VAL A 42 0.03 -10.29 9.27
CA VAL A 42 0.00 -9.91 10.69
C VAL A 42 -0.14 -11.16 11.55
N ALA A 43 0.84 -11.44 12.41
CA ALA A 43 0.72 -12.50 13.40
C ALA A 43 -0.39 -12.16 14.39
N ILE A 44 -1.35 -13.07 14.58
CA ILE A 44 -2.49 -12.85 15.49
C ILE A 44 -2.21 -13.40 16.90
N GLY A 45 -1.40 -14.48 16.98
CA GLY A 45 -1.23 -15.24 18.22
C GLY A 45 -2.59 -15.75 18.74
N ASP A 46 -2.72 -15.86 20.07
CA ASP A 46 -3.93 -16.37 20.74
C ASP A 46 -4.94 -15.27 21.13
N ASN A 47 -4.78 -14.04 20.61
CA ASN A 47 -5.57 -12.90 21.04
C ASN A 47 -6.91 -12.80 20.28
N HIS A 48 -7.89 -13.60 20.69
CA HIS A 48 -9.22 -13.64 20.10
C HIS A 48 -9.97 -12.28 20.12
N THR A 49 -9.71 -11.42 21.11
CA THR A 49 -10.37 -10.09 21.19
C THR A 49 -9.86 -9.11 20.13
N TRP A 50 -8.57 -9.18 19.80
CA TRP A 50 -7.99 -8.41 18.70
C TRP A 50 -8.56 -8.85 17.35
N LEU A 51 -8.74 -10.15 17.15
CA LEU A 51 -9.36 -10.68 15.93
C LEU A 51 -10.81 -10.19 15.75
N ALA A 52 -11.63 -10.22 16.79
CA ALA A 52 -13.02 -9.73 16.72
C ALA A 52 -13.09 -8.22 16.39
N ARG A 53 -12.11 -7.43 16.85
CA ARG A 53 -11.99 -6.03 16.49
C ARG A 53 -11.56 -5.85 15.03
N MET A 54 -10.58 -6.63 14.55
CA MET A 54 -10.17 -6.62 13.14
C MET A 54 -11.32 -7.00 12.20
N LEU A 55 -12.16 -7.97 12.56
CA LEU A 55 -13.34 -8.35 11.78
C LEU A 55 -14.36 -7.21 11.62
N ARG A 56 -14.50 -6.33 12.62
CA ARG A 56 -15.32 -5.11 12.47
C ARG A 56 -14.67 -4.08 11.56
N GLU A 57 -13.34 -3.99 11.58
CA GLU A 57 -12.59 -3.10 10.69
C GLU A 57 -12.68 -3.57 9.22
N ILE A 58 -12.91 -4.86 8.97
CA ILE A 58 -13.04 -5.42 7.61
C ILE A 58 -14.29 -4.91 6.87
N ASP A 59 -15.48 -4.91 7.50
CA ASP A 59 -16.71 -4.36 6.88
C ASP A 59 -16.55 -2.87 6.52
N LEU A 60 -15.82 -2.13 7.36
CA LEU A 60 -15.49 -0.74 7.06
C LEU A 60 -14.55 -0.64 5.85
N LEU A 61 -13.47 -1.42 5.81
CA LEU A 61 -12.50 -1.42 4.70
C LEU A 61 -13.14 -1.78 3.36
N GLU A 62 -14.09 -2.72 3.35
CA GLU A 62 -14.82 -3.12 2.13
C GLU A 62 -15.62 -1.97 1.49
N ARG A 63 -16.06 -1.01 2.30
CA ARG A 63 -16.83 0.16 1.87
C ARG A 63 -15.96 1.34 1.45
N LEU A 64 -14.67 1.32 1.78
CA LEU A 64 -13.73 2.40 1.44
C LEU A 64 -13.20 2.22 0.01
N ARG A 65 -14.01 2.59 -0.98
CA ARG A 65 -13.60 2.61 -2.40
C ARG A 65 -13.47 4.03 -2.91
N HIS A 66 -12.25 4.45 -3.19
CA HIS A 66 -11.96 5.79 -3.69
C HIS A 66 -10.60 5.84 -4.41
N ARG A 67 -10.46 6.64 -5.47
CA ARG A 67 -9.24 6.70 -6.31
C ARG A 67 -7.96 7.00 -5.51
N HIS A 68 -8.07 7.82 -4.48
CA HIS A 68 -6.94 8.25 -3.64
C HIS A 68 -6.90 7.52 -2.28
N VAL A 69 -7.46 6.32 -2.21
CA VAL A 69 -7.39 5.41 -1.06
C VAL A 69 -7.04 4.02 -1.58
N ILE A 70 -5.99 3.40 -1.04
CA ILE A 70 -5.57 2.05 -1.45
C ILE A 70 -6.73 1.08 -1.30
N GLU A 71 -7.09 0.44 -2.41
CA GLU A 71 -8.25 -0.45 -2.42
C GLU A 71 -7.96 -1.73 -1.63
N TYR A 72 -8.77 -1.98 -0.61
CA TYR A 72 -8.85 -3.27 0.06
C TYR A 72 -9.59 -4.27 -0.84
N LYS A 73 -9.02 -5.47 -1.03
CA LYS A 73 -9.61 -6.50 -1.89
C LYS A 73 -10.21 -7.66 -1.09
N HIS A 74 -9.43 -8.23 -0.17
CA HIS A 74 -9.81 -9.44 0.54
C HIS A 74 -8.96 -9.66 1.80
N VAL A 75 -9.46 -10.48 2.74
CA VAL A 75 -8.76 -10.90 3.94
C VAL A 75 -9.03 -12.36 4.25
N TRP A 76 -8.01 -13.07 4.73
CA TRP A 76 -8.16 -14.42 5.26
C TRP A 76 -7.20 -14.67 6.41
N ILE A 77 -7.42 -15.78 7.10
CA ILE A 77 -6.56 -16.25 8.19
C ILE A 77 -6.07 -17.64 7.83
N GLU A 78 -4.77 -17.86 7.99
CA GLU A 78 -4.20 -19.19 7.89
C GLU A 78 -2.91 -19.30 8.72
N SER A 79 -2.55 -20.53 9.07
CA SER A 79 -1.28 -20.81 9.75
C SER A 79 -0.11 -20.55 8.82
N HIS A 80 0.80 -19.66 9.23
CA HIS A 80 1.96 -19.29 8.45
C HIS A 80 3.22 -19.20 9.32
N GLN A 81 4.34 -19.65 8.76
CA GLN A 81 5.64 -19.59 9.40
C GLN A 81 6.36 -18.32 8.94
N LEU A 82 6.44 -17.31 9.81
CA LEU A 82 7.02 -15.99 9.48
C LEU A 82 8.56 -16.01 9.36
N SER A 83 9.22 -17.00 9.95
CA SER A 83 10.66 -17.21 9.79
C SER A 83 11.02 -18.68 10.06
N ARG A 84 12.20 -19.11 9.58
CA ARG A 84 12.68 -20.49 9.74
C ARG A 84 12.80 -20.97 11.19
N PHE A 85 12.86 -20.05 12.15
CA PHE A 85 13.11 -20.36 13.57
C PHE A 85 11.86 -20.28 14.46
N VAL A 86 10.72 -19.83 13.91
CA VAL A 86 9.47 -19.66 14.67
C VAL A 86 8.46 -20.71 14.19
N PRO A 87 7.65 -21.32 15.07
CA PRO A 87 6.58 -22.21 14.62
C PRO A 87 5.56 -21.49 13.72
N ALA A 88 4.79 -22.26 12.96
CA ALA A 88 3.66 -21.70 12.23
C ALA A 88 2.61 -21.18 13.23
N VAL A 89 2.18 -19.94 13.06
CA VAL A 89 1.15 -19.31 13.90
C VAL A 89 0.02 -18.78 13.02
N PRO A 90 -1.21 -18.64 13.56
CA PRO A 90 -2.28 -17.97 12.83
C PRO A 90 -1.85 -16.56 12.41
N CYS A 91 -1.92 -16.31 11.10
CA CYS A 91 -1.61 -15.03 10.50
C CYS A 91 -2.82 -14.50 9.74
N LEU A 92 -3.10 -13.21 9.92
CA LEU A 92 -4.04 -12.46 9.10
C LEU A 92 -3.31 -12.02 7.83
N PHE A 93 -3.92 -12.27 6.68
CA PHE A 93 -3.47 -11.83 5.38
C PHE A 93 -4.46 -10.83 4.82
N ILE A 94 -3.99 -9.63 4.49
CA ILE A 94 -4.81 -8.55 3.91
C ILE A 94 -4.30 -8.31 2.49
N LEU A 95 -5.13 -8.58 1.50
CA LEU A 95 -4.87 -8.32 0.09
C LEU A 95 -5.32 -6.91 -0.27
N MET A 96 -4.42 -6.14 -0.85
CA MET A 96 -4.62 -4.74 -1.19
C MET A 96 -4.10 -4.47 -2.60
N GLU A 97 -4.62 -3.40 -3.20
CA GLU A 97 -4.02 -2.79 -4.37
C GLU A 97 -2.52 -2.51 -4.15
N PHE A 98 -1.72 -2.75 -5.20
CA PHE A 98 -0.32 -2.39 -5.21
C PHE A 98 -0.12 -1.03 -5.88
N ALA A 99 0.42 -0.07 -5.12
CA ALA A 99 0.87 1.21 -5.62
C ALA A 99 2.34 1.09 -6.07
N ASN A 100 2.56 1.16 -7.38
CA ASN A 100 3.84 0.85 -8.03
C ASN A 100 4.92 1.94 -7.90
N GLY A 101 4.57 3.13 -7.40
CA GLY A 101 5.46 4.29 -7.31
C GLY A 101 6.21 4.45 -6.00
N GLY A 102 6.04 3.52 -5.05
CA GLY A 102 6.61 3.65 -3.70
C GLY A 102 5.82 4.65 -2.85
N ASN A 103 6.47 5.23 -1.83
CA ASN A 103 5.86 6.24 -0.97
C ASN A 103 6.39 7.65 -1.27
N LEU A 104 5.65 8.67 -0.82
CA LEU A 104 5.98 10.07 -1.06
C LEU A 104 7.29 10.50 -0.38
N GLU A 105 7.63 9.91 0.77
CA GLU A 105 8.89 10.21 1.48
C GLU A 105 10.11 9.83 0.62
N GLU A 106 10.16 8.58 0.15
CA GLU A 106 11.21 8.09 -0.75
C GLU A 106 11.24 8.88 -2.08
N PHE A 107 10.08 9.29 -2.58
CA PHE A 107 10.01 10.11 -3.80
C PHE A 107 10.69 11.46 -3.60
N VAL A 108 10.41 12.16 -2.50
CA VAL A 108 11.03 13.46 -2.17
C VAL A 108 12.54 13.29 -2.01
N GLU A 109 12.98 12.24 -1.33
CA GLU A 109 14.41 11.94 -1.14
C GLU A 109 15.13 11.70 -2.47
N LYS A 110 14.57 10.87 -3.35
CA LYS A 110 15.16 10.62 -4.68
C LYS A 110 15.21 11.87 -5.57
N ARG A 111 14.26 12.81 -5.41
CA ARG A 111 14.31 14.11 -6.10
C ARG A 111 15.43 15.00 -5.55
N LYS A 112 15.65 14.99 -4.22
CA LYS A 112 16.76 15.70 -3.57
C LYS A 112 18.13 15.22 -4.01
N GLU A 113 18.27 13.92 -4.22
CA GLU A 113 19.51 13.28 -4.68
C GLU A 113 19.73 13.44 -6.19
N GLY A 114 18.79 14.04 -6.92
CA GLY A 114 18.85 14.17 -8.38
C GLY A 114 18.64 12.84 -9.14
N ALA A 115 18.23 11.77 -8.44
CA ALA A 115 17.99 10.45 -9.03
C ALA A 115 16.72 10.42 -9.90
N ILE A 116 15.76 11.31 -9.62
CA ILE A 116 14.56 11.53 -10.45
C ILE A 116 14.58 12.98 -10.94
N ARG A 117 14.53 13.17 -12.27
CA ARG A 117 14.44 14.51 -12.85
C ARG A 117 13.04 15.08 -12.69
N GLY A 118 12.97 16.33 -12.25
CA GLY A 118 11.72 17.08 -12.24
C GLY A 118 11.32 17.59 -13.62
N PRO A 119 10.09 18.12 -13.75
CA PRO A 119 9.72 18.89 -14.92
C PRO A 119 10.74 20.03 -15.09
N SER A 120 11.38 20.05 -16.26
CA SER A 120 12.43 21.01 -16.59
C SER A 120 11.89 22.44 -16.47
N ARG A 121 12.36 23.17 -15.46
CA ARG A 121 12.30 24.64 -15.46
C ARG A 121 13.74 25.15 -15.63
N TYR A 122 14.19 25.18 -16.87
CA TYR A 122 15.33 26.02 -17.21
C TYR A 122 14.97 27.49 -16.99
N ALA A 123 15.98 28.24 -16.55
CA ALA A 123 16.05 29.69 -16.39
C ALA A 123 15.35 30.26 -15.15
N ASP A 124 16.08 30.39 -14.02
CA ASP A 124 16.36 31.71 -13.43
C ASP A 124 17.25 31.72 -12.17
N GLY A 125 18.17 30.76 -12.00
CA GLY A 125 19.15 30.82 -10.90
C GLY A 125 18.55 30.78 -9.48
N LYS A 126 17.27 30.42 -9.34
CA LYS A 126 16.64 30.12 -8.05
C LYS A 126 17.02 28.71 -7.62
N GLU A 127 17.20 28.51 -6.32
CA GLU A 127 17.44 27.20 -5.70
C GLU A 127 16.48 26.16 -6.32
N GLU A 128 17.03 25.00 -6.72
CA GLU A 128 16.23 23.92 -7.29
C GLU A 128 15.23 23.42 -6.24
N GLU A 129 13.98 23.87 -6.32
CA GLU A 129 12.89 23.27 -5.55
C GLU A 129 12.77 21.79 -5.95
N PHE A 130 13.02 20.90 -4.99
CA PHE A 130 12.96 19.44 -5.21
C PHE A 130 11.57 18.98 -5.65
N ILE A 131 10.53 19.69 -5.23
CA ILE A 131 9.14 19.52 -5.64
C ILE A 131 8.58 20.91 -5.92
N SER A 132 8.07 21.13 -7.12
CA SER A 132 7.46 22.39 -7.48
C SER A 132 6.13 22.62 -6.74
N LEU A 133 5.74 23.88 -6.58
CA LEU A 133 4.44 24.23 -5.99
C LEU A 133 3.25 23.53 -6.68
N GLU A 134 3.31 23.34 -8.00
CA GLU A 134 2.25 22.65 -8.75
C GLU A 134 2.18 21.15 -8.42
N GLU A 135 3.33 20.46 -8.31
CA GLU A 135 3.38 19.05 -7.88
C GLU A 135 2.86 18.91 -6.45
N ALA A 136 3.31 19.78 -5.53
CA ALA A 136 2.85 19.79 -4.14
C ALA A 136 1.33 20.02 -4.05
N ARG A 137 0.79 20.96 -4.84
CA ARG A 137 -0.65 21.21 -4.95
C ARG A 137 -1.40 19.98 -5.47
N GLY A 138 -0.83 19.26 -6.44
CA GLY A 138 -1.36 18.00 -6.95
C GLY A 138 -1.50 16.95 -5.83
N PHE A 139 -0.39 16.65 -5.13
CA PHE A 139 -0.41 15.69 -4.02
C PHE A 139 -1.40 16.10 -2.93
N MET A 140 -1.42 17.36 -2.53
CA MET A 140 -2.35 17.87 -1.53
C MET A 140 -3.80 17.69 -1.94
N LYS A 141 -4.14 17.95 -3.21
CA LYS A 141 -5.51 17.78 -3.72
C LYS A 141 -5.95 16.31 -3.63
N ASP A 142 -5.10 15.38 -4.06
CA ASP A 142 -5.41 13.95 -4.05
C ASP A 142 -5.51 13.42 -2.61
N MET A 143 -4.59 13.82 -1.73
CA MET A 143 -4.64 13.51 -0.30
C MET A 143 -5.91 14.03 0.36
N CYS A 144 -6.28 15.29 0.12
CA CYS A 144 -7.51 15.88 0.67
C CYS A 144 -8.76 15.14 0.16
N SER A 145 -8.79 14.76 -1.11
CA SER A 145 -9.87 13.98 -1.71
C SER A 145 -10.01 12.60 -1.04
N GLY A 146 -8.90 11.88 -0.85
CA GLY A 146 -8.89 10.61 -0.12
C GLY A 146 -9.32 10.75 1.34
N LEU A 147 -8.79 11.75 2.06
CA LEU A 147 -9.15 12.02 3.45
C LEU A 147 -10.62 12.40 3.61
N GLN A 148 -11.16 13.21 2.70
CA GLN A 148 -12.58 13.54 2.70
C GLN A 148 -13.43 12.27 2.62
N HIS A 149 -13.07 11.35 1.73
CA HIS A 149 -13.76 10.05 1.63
C HIS A 149 -13.65 9.22 2.90
N LEU A 150 -12.47 9.17 3.54
CA LEU A 150 -12.32 8.49 4.83
C LEU A 150 -13.21 9.13 5.91
N HIS A 151 -13.22 10.46 5.98
CA HIS A 151 -13.96 11.21 6.99
C HIS A 151 -15.48 11.06 6.83
N THR A 152 -16.01 11.03 5.60
CA THR A 152 -17.45 10.80 5.36
C THR A 152 -17.90 9.40 5.77
N HIS A 153 -16.97 8.44 5.86
CA HIS A 153 -17.20 7.10 6.38
C HIS A 153 -16.84 6.95 7.86
N GLY A 154 -16.61 8.07 8.57
CA GLY A 154 -16.31 8.08 10.00
C GLY A 154 -14.90 7.59 10.36
N VAL A 155 -13.98 7.55 9.39
CA VAL A 155 -12.62 7.03 9.58
C VAL A 155 -11.64 8.18 9.76
N ILE A 156 -10.93 8.20 10.88
CA ILE A 156 -9.79 9.10 11.10
C ILE A 156 -8.50 8.28 10.89
N HIS A 157 -7.64 8.72 9.95
CA HIS A 157 -6.42 7.99 9.59
C HIS A 157 -5.43 7.85 10.77
N ARG A 158 -5.26 8.90 11.58
CA ARG A 158 -4.41 8.99 12.79
C ARG A 158 -2.90 8.82 12.63
N ASP A 159 -2.41 8.36 11.49
CA ASP A 159 -0.97 8.22 11.22
C ASP A 159 -0.62 8.79 9.83
N LEU A 160 -1.16 9.97 9.50
CA LEU A 160 -0.91 10.57 8.19
C LEU A 160 0.49 11.20 8.17
N LYS A 161 1.37 10.67 7.32
CA LYS A 161 2.74 11.12 7.10
C LYS A 161 3.18 10.75 5.67
N PRO A 162 4.23 11.38 5.10
CA PRO A 162 4.68 11.10 3.74
C PRO A 162 4.95 9.61 3.45
N GLY A 163 5.55 8.87 4.41
CA GLY A 163 5.78 7.43 4.27
C GLY A 163 4.51 6.56 4.19
N ASN A 164 3.35 7.10 4.54
CA ASN A 164 2.04 6.44 4.42
C ASN A 164 1.22 6.94 3.21
N VAL A 165 1.77 7.83 2.39
CA VAL A 165 1.17 8.26 1.11
C VAL A 165 1.84 7.49 -0.01
N LEU A 166 1.11 6.56 -0.62
CA LEU A 166 1.64 5.73 -1.70
C LEU A 166 1.35 6.37 -3.07
N LEU A 167 2.32 6.27 -3.98
CA LEU A 167 2.21 6.78 -5.34
C LEU A 167 1.86 5.64 -6.28
N SER A 168 0.91 5.90 -7.18
CA SER A 168 0.59 5.00 -8.28
C SER A 168 0.78 5.78 -9.58
N PHE A 169 1.60 5.22 -10.47
CA PHE A 169 1.80 5.74 -11.81
C PHE A 169 1.03 4.87 -12.77
N ASP A 170 0.23 5.49 -13.64
CA ASP A 170 -0.47 4.75 -14.69
C ASP A 170 0.59 4.00 -15.52
N HIS A 171 0.44 2.68 -15.57
CA HIS A 171 1.08 1.93 -16.63
C HIS A 171 0.43 2.41 -17.92
N GLY A 172 1.22 2.90 -18.87
CA GLY A 172 0.76 3.37 -20.17
C GLY A 172 0.14 2.27 -21.06
N ASP A 173 -0.50 1.27 -20.47
CA ASP A 173 -1.39 0.37 -21.19
C ASP A 173 -2.67 1.13 -21.48
N GLY A 174 -2.92 1.36 -22.77
CA GLY A 174 -4.06 2.07 -23.33
C GLY A 174 -5.44 1.46 -23.04
N SER A 175 -5.61 0.67 -21.99
CA SER A 175 -6.92 0.34 -21.45
C SER A 175 -7.39 1.49 -20.55
N SER A 176 -7.96 2.49 -21.22
CA SER A 176 -8.83 3.49 -20.61
C SER A 176 -9.83 2.77 -19.67
N ARG A 177 -9.88 3.19 -18.40
CA ARG A 177 -11.11 3.05 -17.61
C ARG A 177 -12.13 4.07 -18.08
#